data_AF-A0A3M1M1T5-F1
#
_entry.id   AF-A0A3M1M1T5-F1
#
_cell.length_a   1.000
_cell.length_b   1.000
_cell.length_c   1.000
_cell.angle_alpha   90.00
_cell.angle_beta   90.00
_cell.angle_gamma   90.00
#
_symmetry.space_group_name_H-M   'P 1'
#
loop_
_entity.id
_entity.type
_entity.pdbx_description
1 polymer ?
#
loop_
_entity_poly.entity_id
_entity_poly.type
_entity_poly.pdbx_seq_one_letter_code
_entity_poly.pdbx_strand_id
1 'polypeptide(L)' 'HSPNIESITVVRRGKVRRAKLYYLRSRRGKSARITEKTNYKPREIGGNGAE' A
#
# COMPACT_ATOMS: atom_id res chain seq x y z
N HIS A 1 9.52 15.54 -2.84
CA HIS A 1 10.48 14.47 -3.13
C HIS A 1 11.62 14.60 -2.13
N SER A 2 12.07 13.50 -1.51
CA SER A 2 13.10 13.52 -0.46
C SER A 2 14.35 12.82 -0.99
N PRO A 3 15.55 13.39 -0.83
CA PRO A 3 16.80 12.78 -1.30
C PRO A 3 17.20 11.54 -0.51
N ASN A 4 16.61 11.32 0.68
CA ASN A 4 16.95 10.18 1.54
C ASN A 4 16.19 8.88 1.17
N ILE A 5 15.29 8.91 0.18
CA ILE A 5 14.47 7.75 -0.21
C ILE A 5 14.80 7.35 -1.64
N GLU A 6 15.40 6.17 -1.80
CA GLU A 6 15.75 5.60 -3.10
C GLU A 6 14.53 5.00 -3.82
N SER A 7 13.85 4.04 -3.20
CA SER A 7 12.71 3.34 -3.82
C SER A 7 11.66 2.90 -2.79
N ILE A 8 10.45 2.61 -3.27
CA ILE A 8 9.33 2.14 -2.45
C ILE A 8 8.75 0.89 -3.08
N THR A 9 8.85 -0.24 -2.36
CA THR A 9 8.25 -1.51 -2.78
C THR A 9 6.96 -1.78 -2.00
N VAL A 10 5.90 -2.15 -2.71
CA VAL A 10 4.63 -2.50 -2.08
C VAL A 10 4.68 -3.94 -1.58
N VAL A 11 4.76 -4.12 -0.25
CA VAL A 11 4.76 -5.46 0.38
C VAL A 11 3.36 -6.10 0.36
N ARG A 12 2.32 -5.30 0.63
CA ARG A 12 0.93 -5.77 0.73
C ARG A 12 -0.05 -4.61 0.58
N ARG A 13 -1.25 -4.89 0.09
CA ARG A 13 -2.31 -3.88 -0.07
C ARG A 13 -3.49 -4.16 0.84
N GLY A 14 -3.89 -3.15 1.62
CA GLY A 14 -5.10 -3.21 2.44
C GLY A 14 -6.33 -2.62 1.73
N LYS A 15 -7.51 -3.18 1.99
CA LYS A 15 -8.80 -2.61 1.57
C LYS A 15 -9.26 -1.58 2.61
N VAL A 16 -9.28 -0.32 2.24
CA VAL A 16 -9.73 0.80 3.09
C VAL A 16 -10.75 1.65 2.35
N ARG A 17 -11.66 2.29 3.12
CA ARG A 17 -12.71 3.18 2.56
C ARG A 17 -12.33 4.66 2.59
N ARG A 18 -11.41 5.05 3.48
CA ARG A 18 -11.01 6.44 3.70
C ARG A 18 -9.59 6.63 3.19
N ALA A 19 -9.32 7.76 2.54
CA ALA A 19 -7.97 8.11 2.08
C ALA A 19 -7.01 8.37 3.26
N LYS A 20 -7.50 9.03 4.31
CA LYS A 20 -6.72 9.28 5.54
C LYS A 20 -7.04 8.22 6.59
N LEU A 21 -6.01 7.54 7.09
CA LEU A 21 -6.14 6.42 8.05
C LEU A 21 -6.01 6.84 9.52
N TYR A 22 -6.30 8.10 9.87
CA TYR A 22 -6.17 8.59 11.25
C TYR A 22 -7.08 7.86 12.24
N TYR A 23 -8.18 7.28 11.76
CA TYR A 23 -9.07 6.46 12.59
C TYR A 23 -8.38 5.21 13.14
N LEU A 24 -7.24 4.79 12.59
CA LEU A 24 -6.46 3.68 13.14
C LEU A 24 -5.74 4.07 14.43
N ARG A 25 -5.48 5.37 14.68
CA ARG A 25 -4.75 5.83 15.89
C ARG A 25 -5.51 5.52 17.18
N SER A 26 -6.84 5.56 17.15
CA SER A 26 -7.68 5.25 18.29
C SER A 26 -8.15 3.79 18.33
N ARG A 27 -7.89 2.98 17.28
CA ARG A 27 -8.29 1.58 17.21
C ARG A 27 -7.16 0.66 17.66
N ARG A 28 -7.51 -0.42 18.35
CA ARG A 28 -6.56 -1.43 18.82
C ARG A 28 -7.10 -2.85 18.63
N GLY A 29 -6.19 -3.82 18.64
CA GLY A 29 -6.49 -5.24 18.50
C GLY A 29 -7.22 -5.57 17.20
N LYS A 30 -8.23 -6.45 17.28
CA LYS A 30 -8.99 -6.94 16.12
C LYS A 30 -9.63 -5.80 15.31
N SER A 31 -10.05 -4.72 15.97
CA SER A 31 -10.71 -3.57 15.33
C SER A 31 -9.82 -2.72 14.42
N ALA A 32 -8.50 -2.79 14.62
CA ALA A 32 -7.50 -2.07 13.83
C ALA A 32 -7.02 -2.88 12.62
N ARG A 33 -7.34 -4.18 12.54
CA ARG A 33 -6.89 -5.05 11.46
C ARG A 33 -7.57 -4.66 10.15
N ILE A 34 -6.78 -4.42 9.12
CA ILE A 34 -7.24 -4.13 7.76
C ILE A 34 -7.19 -5.41 6.94
N THR A 35 -8.27 -5.71 6.22
CA THR A 35 -8.36 -6.83 5.28
C THR A 35 -7.47 -6.59 4.07
N GLU A 36 -6.82 -7.64 3.59
CA GLU A 36 -5.98 -7.56 2.40
C GLU A 36 -6.81 -7.43 1.11
N LYS A 37 -6.24 -6.74 0.11
CA LYS A 37 -6.79 -6.64 -1.24
C LYS A 37 -6.11 -7.71 -2.11
N THR A 38 -6.80 -8.83 -2.30
CA THR A 38 -6.28 -10.01 -3.03
C THR A 38 -6.22 -9.82 -4.55
N ASN A 39 -7.07 -8.98 -5.13
CA ASN A 39 -7.09 -8.74 -6.58
C ASN A 39 -6.13 -7.62 -7.02
N TYR A 40 -4.90 -7.61 -6.50
CA TYR A 40 -3.89 -6.64 -6.93
C TYR A 40 -2.86 -7.30 -7.84
N LYS A 41 -2.75 -6.79 -9.06
CA LYS A 41 -1.61 -7.06 -9.94
C LYS A 41 -0.61 -5.92 -9.78
N PRO A 42 0.62 -6.16 -9.27
CA PRO A 42 1.65 -5.15 -9.29
C PRO A 42 1.86 -4.68 -10.73
N ARG A 43 1.93 -3.36 -10.91
CA ARG A 43 2.46 -2.82 -12.16
C ARG A 43 3.93 -3.25 -12.16
N GLU A 44 4.33 -4.05 -13.14
CA GLU A 44 5.73 -4.43 -13.27
C GLU A 44 6.55 -3.15 -13.41
N ILE A 45 7.42 -2.93 -12.44
CA ILE A 45 8.36 -1.83 -12.48
C ILE A 45 9.55 -2.37 -13.26
N GLY A 46 9.43 -2.38 -14.60
CA GLY A 46 10.45 -2.91 -15.49
C GLY A 46 9.93 -3.51 -16.80
N GLY A 47 8.99 -2.85 -17.48
CA GLY A 47 8.65 -3.20 -18.85
C GLY A 47 9.58 -2.49 -19.84
N ASN A 48 10.80 -2.99 -20.03
CA ASN A 48 11.53 -2.77 -21.28
C ASN A 48 10.89 -3.69 -22.32
N GLY A 49 9.93 -3.13 -23.05
CA GLY A 49 9.14 -3.80 -24.06
C GLY A 49 8.48 -2.76 -24.97
N ALA A 50 9.29 -1.84 -25.50
CA ALA A 50 9.01 -1.04 -26.69
C ALA A 50 10.33 -0.37 -27.11
N GLU A 51 10.95 -0.95 -28.14
CA GLU A 51 12.19 -0.57 -28.85
C GLU A 51 13.53 -0.85 -28.13
#